data_AF-A0A7S3GS36-F1
#
_entry.id   AF-A0A7S3GS36-F1
#
_cell.length_a   1.000
_cell.length_b   1.000
_cell.length_c   1.000
_cell.angle_alpha   90.00
_cell.angle_beta   90.00
_cell.angle_gamma   90.00
#
_symmetry.space_group_name_H-M   'P 1'
#
loop_
_entity.id
_entity.type
_entity.pdbx_description
1 polymer ?
#
loop_
_entity_poly.entity_id
_entity_poly.type
_entity_poly.pdbx_seq_one_letter_code
_entity_poly.pdbx_strand_id
1 'polypeptide(L)'
;NIHSLLLSMPHLESLTLSGHSTYNGEMCGAIPAYGSSLRFLSLIEFSVLNNKGLTNILRHCGNLRAMSLSSVPGITLIIIDSMMVNCPKLERVYLTHCNTRPYVLTKKRNTLKFNFTVEIVEPRIR
;
A
#
# COMPACT_ATOMS: atom_id res chain seq x y z
N ASN A 1 -1.91 -4.67 -22.87
CA ASN A 1 -1.73 -3.57 -21.89
C ASN A 1 -2.05 -4.15 -20.50
N ILE A 2 -1.29 -3.84 -19.45
CA ILE A 2 -1.60 -4.34 -18.09
C ILE A 2 -2.99 -3.89 -17.63
N HIS A 3 -3.44 -2.72 -18.08
CA HIS A 3 -4.80 -2.22 -17.82
C HIS A 3 -5.89 -3.16 -18.38
N SER A 4 -5.72 -3.67 -19.61
CA SER A 4 -6.68 -4.59 -20.22
C SER A 4 -6.66 -5.99 -19.59
N LEU A 5 -5.50 -6.44 -19.09
CA LEU A 5 -5.38 -7.70 -18.36
C LEU A 5 -6.06 -7.63 -16.99
N LEU A 6 -5.92 -6.51 -16.30
CA LEU A 6 -6.53 -6.31 -15.00
C LEU A 6 -8.06 -6.14 -15.10
N LEU A 7 -8.59 -5.50 -16.15
CA LEU A 7 -10.05 -5.39 -16.44
C LEU A 7 -10.75 -6.74 -16.60
N SER A 8 -10.02 -7.79 -16.96
CA SER A 8 -10.60 -9.12 -17.18
C SER A 8 -10.64 -9.99 -15.92
N MET A 9 -10.23 -9.48 -14.74
CA MET A 9 -10.11 -10.28 -13.51
C MET A 9 -10.99 -9.74 -12.36
N PRO A 10 -12.31 -9.98 -12.36
CA PRO A 10 -13.24 -9.46 -11.35
C PRO A 10 -13.05 -10.08 -9.94
N HIS A 11 -12.39 -11.24 -9.85
CA HIS A 11 -12.16 -11.98 -8.59
C HIS A 11 -10.72 -11.89 -8.09
N LEU A 12 -9.95 -10.93 -8.57
CA LEU A 12 -8.56 -10.79 -8.16
C LEU A 12 -8.47 -10.35 -6.68
N GLU A 13 -8.11 -11.28 -5.81
CA GLU A 13 -7.97 -11.02 -4.38
C GLU A 13 -6.57 -10.55 -3.98
N SER A 14 -5.55 -10.92 -4.76
CA SER A 14 -4.16 -10.65 -4.45
C SER A 14 -3.45 -10.09 -5.68
N LEU A 15 -2.83 -8.93 -5.53
CA LEU A 15 -2.08 -8.27 -6.59
C LEU A 15 -0.71 -7.87 -6.08
N THR A 16 0.33 -8.33 -6.78
CA THR A 16 1.70 -7.88 -6.56
C THR A 16 2.17 -7.15 -7.81
N LEU A 17 2.61 -5.92 -7.64
CA LEU A 17 3.22 -5.12 -8.69
C LEU A 17 4.64 -4.78 -8.29
N SER A 18 5.57 -4.97 -9.23
CA SER A 18 6.92 -4.45 -9.15
C SER A 18 7.06 -3.37 -10.20
N GLY A 19 7.39 -2.15 -9.77
CA GLY A 19 7.48 -0.99 -10.65
C GLY A 19 8.90 -0.47 -10.69
N HIS A 20 9.59 -0.61 -11.82
CA HIS A 20 10.79 0.18 -12.08
C HIS A 20 10.36 1.56 -12.61
N SER A 21 11.04 2.61 -12.13
CA SER A 21 10.77 4.07 -12.19
C SER A 21 9.93 4.69 -13.32
N THR A 22 9.76 4.06 -14.48
CA THR A 22 9.12 4.63 -15.68
C THR A 22 7.60 4.47 -15.76
N TYR A 23 6.97 3.54 -15.02
CA TYR A 23 5.52 3.24 -15.17
C TYR A 23 4.66 3.46 -13.91
N ASN A 24 5.26 3.97 -12.84
CA ASN A 24 4.65 3.99 -11.50
C ASN A 24 3.36 4.84 -11.42
N GLY A 25 3.28 5.95 -12.14
CA GLY A 25 2.12 6.86 -12.11
C GLY A 25 0.87 6.29 -12.79
N GLU A 26 1.05 5.67 -13.95
CA GLU A 26 -0.06 5.09 -14.73
C GLU A 26 -0.64 3.84 -14.04
N MET A 27 0.21 3.01 -13.43
CA MET A 27 -0.22 1.84 -12.67
C MET A 27 -1.11 2.22 -11.48
N CYS A 28 -0.82 3.32 -10.79
CA CYS A 28 -1.66 3.82 -9.69
C CYS A 28 -3.05 4.27 -10.13
N GLY A 29 -3.20 4.69 -11.40
CA GLY A 29 -4.49 5.01 -11.99
C GLY A 29 -5.31 3.76 -12.32
N ALA A 30 -4.66 2.63 -12.58
CA ALA A 30 -5.32 1.37 -12.92
C ALA A 30 -5.83 0.59 -11.70
N ILE A 31 -5.05 0.52 -10.61
CA ILE A 31 -5.41 -0.25 -9.39
C ILE A 31 -6.82 0.07 -8.85
N PRO A 32 -7.28 1.34 -8.81
CA PRO A 32 -8.63 1.70 -8.39
C PRO A 32 -9.76 0.93 -9.08
N ALA A 33 -9.61 0.55 -10.35
CA ALA A 33 -10.63 -0.19 -11.08
C ALA A 33 -10.87 -1.61 -10.52
N TYR A 34 -9.97 -2.11 -9.65
CA TYR A 34 -9.97 -3.48 -9.12
C TYR A 34 -10.06 -3.54 -7.59
N GLY A 35 -10.11 -2.38 -6.93
CA GLY A 35 -10.04 -2.32 -5.47
C GLY A 35 -11.25 -2.96 -4.74
N SER A 36 -12.35 -3.20 -5.45
CA SER A 36 -13.55 -3.82 -4.89
C SER A 36 -13.38 -5.27 -4.46
N SER A 37 -12.49 -6.04 -5.09
CA SER A 37 -12.27 -7.47 -4.75
C SER A 37 -10.93 -7.71 -4.06
N LEU A 38 -10.05 -6.71 -4.06
CA LEU A 38 -8.67 -6.86 -3.60
C LEU A 38 -8.60 -6.98 -2.07
N ARG A 39 -7.94 -8.03 -1.60
CA ARG A 39 -7.68 -8.33 -0.18
C ARG A 39 -6.20 -8.19 0.18
N PHE A 40 -5.31 -8.41 -0.78
CA PHE A 40 -3.87 -8.24 -0.62
C PHE A 40 -3.29 -7.37 -1.74
N LEU A 41 -2.51 -6.36 -1.36
CA LEU A 41 -1.77 -5.52 -2.30
C LEU A 41 -0.29 -5.48 -1.92
N SER A 42 0.59 -5.82 -2.85
CA SER A 42 2.03 -5.66 -2.70
C SER A 42 2.58 -4.71 -3.77
N LEU A 43 3.26 -3.65 -3.34
CA LEU A 43 3.94 -2.69 -4.21
C LEU A 43 5.44 -2.73 -3.93
N ILE A 44 6.22 -3.03 -4.95
CA ILE A 44 7.67 -3.22 -4.85
C ILE A 44 8.39 -2.23 -5.78
N GLU A 45 9.40 -1.53 -5.25
CA GLU A 45 10.28 -0.59 -5.97
C GLU A 45 9.62 0.66 -6.57
N PHE A 46 8.44 1.03 -6.06
CA PHE A 46 7.73 2.22 -6.51
C PHE A 46 8.37 3.53 -6.01
N SER A 47 9.48 3.96 -6.62
CA SER A 47 10.27 5.14 -6.23
C SER A 47 9.59 6.50 -6.46
N VAL A 48 8.63 6.55 -7.39
CA VAL A 48 7.91 7.78 -7.81
C VAL A 48 6.49 7.82 -7.23
N LEU A 49 6.13 6.89 -6.34
CA LEU A 49 4.80 6.86 -5.76
C LEU A 49 4.59 8.08 -4.85
N ASN A 50 3.79 9.02 -5.32
CA ASN A 50 3.40 10.18 -4.54
C ASN A 50 2.23 9.84 -3.61
N ASN A 51 2.07 10.66 -2.55
CA ASN A 51 0.97 10.46 -1.60
C ASN A 51 -0.41 10.45 -2.27
N LYS A 52 -0.60 11.23 -3.34
CA LYS A 52 -1.89 11.31 -4.05
C LYS A 52 -2.25 9.98 -4.72
N GLY A 53 -1.30 9.33 -5.38
CA GLY A 53 -1.49 8.05 -6.05
C GLY A 53 -1.81 6.94 -5.05
N LEU A 54 -1.08 6.89 -3.93
CA LEU A 54 -1.34 5.91 -2.89
C LEU A 54 -2.68 6.16 -2.17
N THR A 55 -3.03 7.40 -1.85
CA THR A 55 -4.37 7.73 -1.32
C THR A 55 -5.48 7.34 -2.30
N ASN A 56 -5.26 7.54 -3.61
CA ASN A 56 -6.23 7.13 -4.62
C ASN A 56 -6.43 5.62 -4.62
N ILE A 57 -5.35 4.83 -4.58
CA ILE A 57 -5.43 3.37 -4.45
C ILE A 57 -6.24 2.98 -3.21
N LEU A 58 -5.90 3.55 -2.05
CA LEU A 58 -6.55 3.22 -0.78
C LEU A 58 -8.06 3.50 -0.78
N ARG A 59 -8.50 4.58 -1.41
CA ARG A 59 -9.93 4.95 -1.53
C ARG A 59 -10.77 3.91 -2.26
N HIS A 60 -10.18 3.21 -3.22
CA HIS A 60 -10.88 2.24 -4.04
C HIS A 60 -10.69 0.80 -3.54
N CYS A 61 -9.66 0.56 -2.73
CA CYS A 61 -9.31 -0.76 -2.20
C CYS A 61 -9.87 -1.01 -0.78
N GLY A 62 -11.18 -0.83 -0.58
CA GLY A 62 -11.81 -0.91 0.75
C GLY A 62 -11.87 -2.31 1.39
N ASN A 63 -11.67 -3.36 0.59
CA ASN A 63 -11.67 -4.76 1.06
C ASN A 63 -10.28 -5.29 1.42
N LEU A 64 -9.25 -4.43 1.38
CA LEU A 64 -7.90 -4.83 1.75
C LEU A 64 -7.83 -5.30 3.20
N ARG A 65 -7.19 -6.46 3.37
CA ARG A 65 -6.85 -7.07 4.66
C ARG A 65 -5.36 -7.01 4.94
N ALA A 66 -4.53 -7.03 3.89
CA ALA A 66 -3.10 -6.87 4.06
C ALA A 66 -2.48 -6.04 2.93
N MET A 67 -1.48 -5.23 3.29
CA MET A 67 -0.71 -4.44 2.33
C MET A 67 0.78 -4.62 2.58
N SER A 68 1.56 -4.78 1.52
CA SER A 68 3.01 -4.84 1.56
C SER A 68 3.61 -3.73 0.70
N LEU A 69 4.47 -2.92 1.29
CA LEU A 69 5.19 -1.86 0.60
C LEU A 69 6.69 -2.14 0.75
N SER A 70 7.36 -2.33 -0.39
CA SER A 70 8.80 -2.60 -0.45
C SER A 70 9.53 -1.57 -1.29
N SER A 71 10.57 -0.94 -0.74
CA SER A 71 11.36 0.09 -1.42
C SER A 71 10.51 1.25 -1.95
N VAL A 72 9.45 1.61 -1.22
CA VAL A 72 8.56 2.72 -1.53
C VAL A 72 8.93 3.92 -0.65
N PRO A 73 9.67 4.91 -1.16
CA PRO A 73 10.03 6.09 -0.39
C PRO A 73 8.79 6.97 -0.14
N GLY A 74 8.82 7.76 0.95
CA GLY A 74 7.81 8.80 1.16
C GLY A 74 6.50 8.35 1.82
N ILE A 75 6.46 7.16 2.45
CA ILE A 75 5.31 6.78 3.29
C ILE A 75 5.23 7.72 4.49
N THR A 76 4.15 8.50 4.56
CA THR A 76 3.86 9.50 5.59
C THR A 76 2.71 9.06 6.50
N LEU A 77 2.53 9.73 7.64
CA LEU A 77 1.37 9.50 8.52
C LEU A 77 0.03 9.72 7.81
N ILE A 78 -0.02 10.66 6.85
CA ILE A 78 -1.22 10.93 6.03
C ILE A 78 -1.66 9.67 5.28
N ILE A 79 -0.70 8.89 4.79
CA ILE A 79 -0.99 7.63 4.12
C ILE A 79 -1.51 6.58 5.09
N ILE A 80 -0.93 6.47 6.28
CA ILE A 80 -1.37 5.53 7.31
C ILE A 80 -2.79 5.88 7.78
N ASP A 81 -3.08 7.16 8.01
CA ASP A 81 -4.43 7.63 8.35
C ASP A 81 -5.40 7.35 7.19
N SER A 82 -4.97 7.54 5.95
CA SER A 82 -5.74 7.17 4.76
C SER A 82 -6.01 5.66 4.69
N MET A 83 -5.09 4.80 5.12
CA MET A 83 -5.32 3.36 5.21
C MET A 83 -6.41 3.04 6.23
N MET A 84 -6.37 3.67 7.42
CA MET A 84 -7.39 3.47 8.46
C MET A 84 -8.79 3.89 8.01
N VAL A 85 -8.89 5.02 7.30
CA VAL A 85 -10.18 5.56 6.86
C VAL A 85 -10.76 4.79 5.69
N ASN A 86 -9.93 4.44 4.70
CA ASN A 86 -10.41 3.88 3.44
C ASN A 86 -10.39 2.36 3.39
N CYS A 87 -9.57 1.70 4.21
CA CYS A 87 -9.45 0.23 4.26
C CYS A 87 -9.85 -0.28 5.66
N PRO A 88 -11.15 -0.27 6.03
CA PRO A 88 -11.61 -0.64 7.37
C PRO A 88 -11.38 -2.12 7.73
N LYS A 89 -11.14 -2.97 6.72
CA LYS A 89 -10.85 -4.40 6.90
C LYS A 89 -9.35 -4.71 7.00
N LEU A 90 -8.50 -3.69 6.98
CA LEU A 90 -7.05 -3.89 7.00
C LEU A 90 -6.64 -4.48 8.35
N GLU A 91 -5.84 -5.55 8.32
CA GLU A 91 -5.36 -6.30 9.47
C GLU A 91 -3.84 -6.19 9.60
N ARG A 92 -3.10 -6.15 8.49
CA ARG A 92 -1.63 -6.15 8.47
C ARG A 92 -1.02 -5.23 7.41
N VAL A 93 0.03 -4.51 7.77
CA VAL A 93 0.82 -3.67 6.86
C VAL A 93 2.29 -4.01 7.01
N TYR A 94 2.93 -4.44 5.92
CA TYR A 94 4.35 -4.76 5.86
C TYR A 94 5.10 -3.60 5.19
N LEU A 95 6.13 -3.09 5.87
CA LEU A 95 6.99 -2.03 5.36
C LEU A 95 8.43 -2.54 5.27
N THR A 96 8.97 -2.64 4.06
CA THR A 96 10.32 -3.14 3.79
C THR A 96 11.09 -2.06 3.03
N HIS A 97 12.25 -1.60 3.51
CA HIS A 97 13.06 -0.55 2.84
C HIS A 97 12.31 0.73 2.43
N CYS A 98 11.10 0.95 2.93
CA CYS A 98 10.40 2.20 2.83
C CYS A 98 11.05 3.07 3.90
N ASN A 99 11.88 4.04 3.52
CA ASN A 99 12.56 4.95 4.45
C ASN A 99 11.54 5.80 5.21
N THR A 100 10.81 5.15 6.11
CA THR A 100 9.80 5.73 6.97
C THR A 100 10.59 6.38 8.08
N ARG A 101 10.67 7.71 8.06
CA ARG A 101 11.24 8.43 9.20
C ARG A 101 10.57 7.88 10.47
N PRO A 102 11.28 7.75 11.61
CA PRO A 102 10.83 6.99 12.79
C PRO A 102 9.51 7.47 13.44
N TYR A 103 8.82 8.45 12.86
CA TYR A 103 7.51 8.97 13.25
C TYR A 103 6.37 7.93 13.22
N VAL A 104 6.44 6.91 12.37
CA VAL A 104 5.40 5.85 12.33
C VAL A 104 5.47 4.95 13.58
N LEU A 105 6.63 4.89 14.25
CA LEU A 105 6.85 4.11 15.47
C LEU A 105 6.88 4.95 16.75
N THR A 106 7.16 6.26 16.68
CA THR A 106 7.23 7.14 17.86
C THR A 106 5.88 7.67 18.33
N LYS A 107 4.78 7.46 17.60
CA LYS A 107 3.42 7.66 18.13
C LYS A 107 2.97 6.49 19.05
N LYS A 108 3.89 6.01 19.89
CA LYS A 108 3.61 5.07 20.98
C LYS A 108 3.49 5.85 22.28
N ARG A 109 2.25 6.26 22.59
CA ARG A 109 1.63 6.31 23.93
C ARG A 109 0.32 7.12 23.85
N ASN A 110 -0.81 6.42 23.74
CA ASN A 110 -2.13 6.86 24.25
C ASN A 110 -3.15 7.59 23.35
N THR A 111 -3.10 7.58 22.00
CA THR A 111 -4.23 8.22 21.27
C THR A 111 -4.68 7.62 19.94
N LEU A 112 -3.91 6.75 19.28
CA LEU A 112 -4.34 6.11 18.02
C LEU A 112 -4.08 4.60 18.11
N LYS A 113 -5.12 3.83 18.40
CA LYS A 113 -5.10 2.39 18.14
C LYS A 113 -5.29 2.21 16.64
N PHE A 114 -4.25 1.79 15.93
CA PHE A 114 -4.42 1.29 14.57
C PHE A 114 -5.31 0.05 14.63
N ASN A 115 -6.25 -0.07 13.69
CA ASN A 115 -7.07 -1.29 13.55
C ASN A 115 -6.29 -2.45 12.91
N PHE A 116 -5.03 -2.20 12.52
CA PHE A 116 -4.12 -3.16 11.90
C PHE A 116 -2.73 -3.13 12.56
N THR A 117 -2.01 -4.23 12.41
CA THR A 117 -0.61 -4.35 12.82
C THR A 117 0.30 -3.80 11.73
N VAL A 118 1.32 -3.01 12.11
CA VAL A 118 2.39 -2.59 11.21
C VAL A 118 3.65 -3.39 11.53
N GLU A 119 4.14 -4.14 10.55
CA GLU A 119 5.36 -4.94 10.62
C GLU A 119 6.43 -4.28 9.75
N ILE A 120 7.54 -3.90 10.36
CA ILE A 120 8.71 -3.41 9.62
C ILE A 120 9.61 -4.61 9.37
N VAL A 121 9.77 -4.96 8.09
CA VAL A 121 10.61 -6.06 7.66
C VAL A 121 11.96 -5.46 7.29
N GLU A 122 12.89 -5.51 8.22
CA GLU A 122 14.29 -5.18 7.93
C GLU A 122 14.92 -6.29 7.07
N PRO A 123 15.79 -5.95 6.10
CA PRO A 123 16.56 -6.96 5.41
C PRO A 123 17.34 -7.77 6.45
N ARG A 124 17.25 -9.10 6.38
CA ARG A 124 18.19 -9.97 7.11
C ARG A 124 19.57 -9.67 6.57
N ILE A 125 20.34 -8.85 7.29
CA ILE A 125 21.76 -8.63 7.03
C ILE A 125 22.42 -10.00 7.21
N ARG A 126 22.94 -10.58 6.13
CA ARG A 126 23.88 -11.70 6.18
C ARG A 126 25.29 -11.16 6.13
#